data_AF-A0A821FNU0-F1
#
_entry.id   AF-A0A821FNU0-F1
#
_cell.length_a   1.000
_cell.length_b   1.000
_cell.length_c   1.000
_cell.angle_alpha   90.00
_cell.angle_beta   90.00
_cell.angle_gamma   90.00
#
_symmetry.space_group_name_H-M   'P 1'
#
loop_
_entity.id
_entity.type
_entity.pdbx_description
1 polymer ?
#
loop_
_entity_poly.entity_id
_entity_poly.type
_entity_poly.pdbx_seq_one_letter_code
_entity_poly.pdbx_strand_id
1 'polypeptide(L)'
;EAEPAANEIVPAGLPTPNPAFYEFPQMFRKDMVRLVETCCKYSKTKSNGSKTCRMRMPRMLMKTSNIDPSTGQITMRRSYSWINNFNEWIISACRSNMDIKFIRTGNDAKALVYHITDYVTKSSLAFYDMFALV
;
A
#
# COMPACT_ATOMS: atom_id res chain seq x y z
N GLU A 1 14.17 -10.58 -14.47
CA GLU A 1 14.10 -9.21 -13.95
C GLU A 1 14.45 -8.29 -15.11
N ALA A 2 13.54 -7.41 -15.54
CA ALA A 2 13.87 -6.39 -16.53
C ALA A 2 14.30 -5.15 -15.74
N GLU A 3 15.52 -4.66 -15.98
CA GLU A 3 15.91 -3.34 -15.50
C GLU A 3 14.92 -2.31 -16.04
N PRO A 4 14.36 -1.42 -15.21
CA PRO A 4 13.59 -0.31 -15.73
C PRO A 4 14.53 0.55 -16.57
N ALA A 5 14.17 0.76 -17.84
CA ALA A 5 14.89 1.63 -18.75
C ALA A 5 15.15 2.98 -18.05
N ALA A 6 16.41 3.43 -18.09
CA ALA A 6 16.98 4.49 -17.26
C ALA A 6 16.31 5.89 -17.35
N ASN A 7 15.19 6.05 -18.08
CA ASN A 7 14.51 7.30 -18.34
C ASN A 7 12.98 7.29 -18.11
N GLU A 8 12.37 6.19 -17.62
CA GLU A 8 10.93 6.23 -17.29
C GLU A 8 10.72 6.82 -15.89
N ILE A 9 10.10 8.01 -15.83
CA ILE A 9 9.69 8.63 -14.57
C ILE A 9 8.76 7.67 -13.84
N VAL A 10 9.11 7.30 -12.60
CA VAL A 10 8.26 6.44 -11.78
C VAL A 10 6.87 7.08 -11.62
N PRO A 11 5.78 6.29 -11.58
CA PRO A 11 4.42 6.83 -11.48
C PRO A 11 4.24 7.83 -10.32
N ALA A 12 5.01 7.65 -9.24
CA ALA A 12 5.09 8.55 -8.09
C ALA A 12 5.52 9.99 -8.39
N GLY A 13 6.33 10.20 -9.44
CA GLY A 13 6.83 11.51 -9.85
C GLY A 13 6.00 12.19 -10.94
N LEU A 14 4.92 11.56 -11.41
CA LEU A 14 4.03 12.13 -12.41
C LEU A 14 2.97 13.03 -11.77
N PRO A 15 2.50 14.08 -12.47
CA PRO A 15 1.41 14.91 -11.98
C PRO A 15 0.09 14.13 -11.91
N THR A 16 -0.84 14.61 -11.10
CA THR A 16 -2.21 14.06 -11.05
C THR A 16 -2.87 14.20 -12.42
N PRO A 17 -3.45 13.11 -12.98
CA PRO A 17 -4.18 13.15 -14.24
C PRO A 17 -5.32 14.17 -14.22
N ASN A 18 -5.41 15.01 -15.25
CA ASN A 18 -6.44 16.04 -15.36
C ASN A 18 -7.71 15.47 -16.03
N PRO A 19 -8.88 15.47 -15.37
CA PRO A 19 -10.13 14.95 -15.92
C PRO A 19 -10.68 15.76 -17.10
N ALA A 20 -10.16 16.96 -17.38
CA ALA A 20 -10.57 17.77 -18.52
C ALA A 20 -10.03 17.25 -19.87
N PHE A 21 -9.06 16.33 -19.88
CA PHE A 21 -8.51 15.78 -21.12
C PHE A 21 -9.41 14.70 -21.71
N TYR A 22 -9.49 14.65 -23.05
CA TYR A 22 -10.33 13.67 -23.76
C TYR A 22 -9.87 12.21 -23.53
N GLU A 23 -8.57 11.99 -23.38
CA GLU A 23 -7.94 10.67 -23.15
C GLU A 23 -7.91 10.27 -21.68
N PHE A 24 -8.47 11.09 -20.78
CA PHE A 24 -8.39 10.87 -19.35
C PHE A 24 -8.78 9.45 -18.94
N PRO A 25 -9.90 8.84 -19.41
CA PRO A 25 -10.29 7.50 -18.98
C PRO A 25 -9.25 6.42 -19.32
N GLN A 26 -8.60 6.50 -20.49
CA GLN A 26 -7.60 5.53 -20.93
C GLN A 26 -6.28 5.75 -20.18
N MET A 27 -5.83 7.01 -20.07
CA MET A 27 -4.61 7.36 -19.34
C MET A 27 -4.72 7.00 -17.87
N PHE A 28 -5.85 7.33 -17.23
CA PHE A 28 -6.13 7.04 -15.83
C PHE A 28 -6.04 5.54 -15.54
N ARG A 29 -6.66 4.69 -16.37
CA ARG A 29 -6.57 3.22 -16.19
C ARG A 29 -5.15 2.70 -16.33
N LYS A 30 -4.41 3.14 -17.35
CA LYS A 30 -3.02 2.72 -17.58
C LYS A 30 -2.13 3.11 -16.39
N ASP A 31 -2.32 4.31 -15.88
CA ASP A 31 -1.59 4.86 -14.75
C ASP A 31 -1.94 4.15 -13.43
N MET A 32 -3.20 3.83 -13.22
CA MET A 32 -3.67 3.05 -12.07
C MET A 32 -3.01 1.67 -11.98
N VAL A 33 -2.87 0.96 -13.10
CA VAL A 33 -2.17 -0.35 -13.13
C VAL A 33 -0.71 -0.18 -12.69
N ARG A 34 -0.02 0.81 -13.24
CA ARG A 34 1.39 1.11 -12.90
C ARG A 34 1.58 1.43 -11.41
N LEU A 35 0.63 2.12 -10.79
CA LEU A 35 0.69 2.49 -9.37
C LEU A 35 0.49 1.30 -8.43
N VAL A 36 -0.37 0.35 -8.80
CA VAL A 36 -0.74 -0.80 -7.96
C VAL A 36 0.29 -1.94 -8.02
N GLU A 37 1.01 -2.09 -9.14
CA GLU A 37 2.00 -3.16 -9.39
C GLU A 37 3.37 -2.92 -8.73
N THR A 38 3.42 -2.46 -7.47
CA THR A 38 4.68 -2.05 -6.80
C THR A 38 5.12 -2.97 -5.64
N CYS A 39 4.44 -4.10 -5.37
CA CYS A 39 4.90 -5.05 -4.33
C CYS A 39 6.02 -5.94 -4.87
N CYS A 40 7.26 -5.60 -4.51
CA CYS A 40 8.40 -6.51 -4.33
C CYS A 40 9.69 -5.82 -3.87
N LYS A 41 9.75 -4.48 -3.83
CA LYS A 41 10.98 -3.71 -3.51
C LYS A 41 11.67 -4.09 -2.19
N TYR A 42 10.95 -4.69 -1.23
CA TYR A 42 11.48 -5.09 0.08
C TYR A 42 11.11 -6.52 0.50
N SER A 43 11.07 -7.47 -0.45
CA SER A 43 10.80 -8.88 -0.10
C SER A 43 11.89 -9.43 0.82
N LYS A 44 11.51 -10.11 1.90
CA LYS A 44 12.47 -10.85 2.74
C LYS A 44 12.67 -12.25 2.18
N THR A 45 13.92 -12.65 1.98
CA THR A 45 14.28 -14.02 1.62
C THR A 45 14.24 -14.89 2.88
N LYS A 46 13.48 -15.98 2.84
CA LYS A 46 13.45 -17.00 3.89
C LYS A 46 14.66 -17.93 3.74
N SER A 47 14.97 -18.69 4.80
CA SER A 47 16.07 -19.67 4.82
C SER A 47 15.98 -20.73 3.72
N ASN A 48 14.76 -21.06 3.28
CA ASN A 48 14.49 -21.98 2.17
C ASN A 48 14.55 -21.33 0.78
N GLY A 49 15.05 -20.09 0.66
CA GLY A 49 15.16 -19.34 -0.59
C GLY A 49 13.85 -18.67 -1.07
N SER A 50 12.70 -18.95 -0.44
CA SER A 50 11.43 -18.30 -0.84
C SER A 50 11.40 -16.81 -0.45
N LYS A 51 10.98 -15.93 -1.36
CA LYS A 51 10.75 -14.50 -1.09
C LYS A 51 9.36 -14.29 -0.51
N THR A 52 9.25 -13.58 0.61
CA THR A 52 7.97 -13.16 1.19
C THR A 52 7.80 -11.65 1.02
N CYS A 53 6.74 -11.19 0.33
CA CYS A 53 6.48 -9.75 0.22
C CYS A 53 6.22 -9.18 1.62
N ARG A 54 6.88 -8.06 1.96
CA ARG A 54 6.70 -7.34 3.24
C ARG A 54 5.23 -7.03 3.52
N MET A 55 4.44 -6.80 2.47
CA MET A 55 2.99 -6.52 2.54
C MET A 55 2.12 -7.78 2.65
N ARG A 56 2.72 -8.97 2.80
CA ARG A 56 2.03 -10.27 2.91
C ARG A 56 1.17 -10.60 1.67
N MET A 57 1.67 -10.28 0.49
CA MET A 57 1.10 -10.76 -0.78
C MET A 57 1.59 -12.18 -1.09
N PRO A 58 0.80 -13.00 -1.81
CA PRO A 58 -0.55 -12.74 -2.31
C PRO A 58 -1.62 -12.80 -1.19
N ARG A 59 -2.63 -11.93 -1.24
CA ARG A 59 -3.79 -11.95 -0.35
C ARG A 59 -4.88 -12.88 -0.88
N MET A 60 -5.71 -13.38 0.01
CA MET A 60 -6.90 -14.18 -0.33
C MET A 60 -7.85 -13.38 -1.25
N LEU A 61 -8.34 -14.03 -2.31
CA LEU A 61 -9.36 -13.45 -3.19
C LEU A 61 -10.72 -13.51 -2.51
N MET A 62 -11.51 -12.45 -2.67
CA MET A 62 -12.85 -12.35 -2.10
C MET A 62 -13.82 -11.99 -3.24
N LYS A 63 -14.81 -12.84 -3.50
CA LYS A 63 -15.75 -12.62 -4.63
C LYS A 63 -16.70 -11.46 -4.38
N THR A 64 -17.11 -11.25 -3.13
CA THR A 64 -18.06 -10.23 -2.70
C THR A 64 -17.54 -9.54 -1.44
N SER A 65 -17.95 -8.28 -1.25
CA SER A 65 -17.71 -7.59 0.03
C SER A 65 -18.72 -8.11 1.06
N ASN A 66 -18.26 -8.33 2.28
CA ASN A 66 -19.09 -8.86 3.36
C ASN A 66 -18.69 -8.23 4.70
N ILE A 67 -19.67 -8.11 5.59
CA ILE A 67 -19.47 -7.72 6.98
C ILE A 67 -19.81 -8.93 7.84
N ASP A 68 -18.85 -9.43 8.59
CA ASP A 68 -19.09 -10.51 9.55
C ASP A 68 -20.02 -9.98 10.66
N PRO A 69 -21.21 -10.58 10.85
CA PRO A 69 -22.17 -10.11 11.85
C PRO A 69 -21.70 -10.30 13.29
N SER A 70 -20.79 -11.24 13.55
CA SER A 70 -20.31 -11.56 14.89
C SER A 70 -19.16 -10.65 15.34
N THR A 71 -18.20 -10.40 14.45
CA THR A 71 -17.02 -9.58 14.74
C THR A 71 -17.16 -8.15 14.25
N GLY A 72 -18.10 -7.88 13.35
CA GLY A 72 -18.20 -6.62 12.63
C GLY A 72 -17.09 -6.43 11.58
N GLN A 73 -16.26 -7.44 11.30
CA GLN A 73 -15.13 -7.30 10.39
C GLN A 73 -15.62 -7.06 8.95
N ILE A 74 -15.11 -6.00 8.32
CA ILE A 74 -15.44 -5.67 6.94
C ILE A 74 -14.38 -6.26 6.02
N THR A 75 -14.82 -7.14 5.12
CA THR A 75 -14.02 -7.69 4.03
C THR A 75 -14.50 -7.12 2.71
N MET A 76 -13.58 -6.62 1.90
CA MET A 76 -13.89 -6.07 0.58
C MET A 76 -13.65 -7.13 -0.50
N ARG A 77 -14.48 -7.08 -1.55
CA ARG A 77 -14.24 -7.83 -2.78
C ARG A 77 -12.83 -7.56 -3.30
N ARG A 78 -12.11 -8.63 -3.64
CA ARG A 78 -10.77 -8.61 -4.20
C ARG A 78 -10.70 -9.52 -5.42
N SER A 79 -10.54 -8.91 -6.59
CA SER A 79 -10.41 -9.61 -7.88
C SER A 79 -9.00 -10.08 -8.19
N TYR A 80 -7.97 -9.44 -7.63
CA TYR A 80 -6.57 -9.79 -7.84
C TYR A 80 -5.79 -9.83 -6.53
N SER A 81 -4.98 -10.87 -6.34
CA SER A 81 -4.35 -11.18 -5.05
C SER A 81 -3.19 -10.26 -4.67
N TRP A 82 -2.66 -9.54 -5.64
CA TRP A 82 -1.51 -8.63 -5.46
C TRP A 82 -1.92 -7.17 -5.28
N ILE A 83 -3.23 -6.91 -5.13
CA ILE A 83 -3.78 -5.57 -4.95
C ILE A 83 -4.23 -5.39 -3.50
N ASN A 84 -3.80 -4.28 -2.90
CA ASN A 84 -4.36 -3.83 -1.62
C ASN A 84 -5.78 -3.31 -1.82
N ASN A 85 -6.51 -3.06 -0.74
CA ASN A 85 -7.75 -2.31 -0.86
C ASN A 85 -7.39 -0.86 -1.19
N PHE A 86 -7.98 -0.30 -2.24
CA PHE A 86 -7.67 1.05 -2.69
C PHE A 86 -8.90 1.80 -3.15
N ASN A 87 -8.74 3.11 -3.26
CA ASN A 87 -9.65 3.99 -3.99
C ASN A 87 -8.88 4.59 -5.16
N GLU A 88 -9.45 4.50 -6.36
CA GLU A 88 -8.78 4.92 -7.60
C GLU A 88 -8.41 6.40 -7.59
N TRP A 89 -9.26 7.25 -7.03
CA TRP A 89 -9.05 8.69 -6.95
C TRP A 89 -7.93 9.03 -5.96
N ILE A 90 -7.93 8.38 -4.80
CA ILE A 90 -6.92 8.67 -3.78
C ILE A 90 -5.55 8.10 -4.21
N ILE A 91 -5.48 6.92 -4.84
CA ILE A 91 -4.21 6.44 -5.44
C ILE A 91 -3.70 7.43 -6.48
N SER A 92 -4.59 7.92 -7.34
CA SER A 92 -4.23 8.90 -8.38
C SER A 92 -3.76 10.23 -7.79
N ALA A 93 -4.34 10.69 -6.67
CA ALA A 93 -3.91 11.90 -5.99
C ALA A 93 -2.59 11.71 -5.22
N CYS A 94 -2.41 10.59 -4.52
CA CYS A 94 -1.23 10.30 -3.71
C CYS A 94 -0.05 9.71 -4.49
N ARG A 95 -0.26 9.40 -5.78
CA ARG A 95 0.74 8.81 -6.69
C ARG A 95 1.45 7.58 -6.11
N SER A 96 0.77 6.80 -5.26
CA SER A 96 1.37 5.67 -4.56
C SER A 96 0.35 4.56 -4.27
N ASN A 97 0.85 3.34 -4.15
CA ASN A 97 0.03 2.17 -3.79
C ASN A 97 -0.48 2.32 -2.36
N MET A 98 -1.78 2.48 -2.20
CA MET A 98 -2.41 2.65 -0.90
C MET A 98 -2.92 1.33 -0.31
N ASP A 99 -3.08 1.30 1.01
CA ASP A 99 -3.71 0.20 1.74
C ASP A 99 -4.82 0.76 2.67
N ILE A 100 -6.06 0.75 2.18
CA ILE A 100 -7.23 1.21 2.93
C ILE A 100 -7.75 0.07 3.82
N LYS A 101 -7.81 0.31 5.13
CA LYS A 101 -8.38 -0.63 6.10
C LYS A 101 -9.54 0.00 6.87
N PHE A 102 -10.61 -0.77 7.02
CA PHE A 102 -11.70 -0.42 7.91
C PHE A 102 -11.37 -0.85 9.33
N ILE A 103 -11.62 0.04 10.29
CA ILE A 103 -11.37 -0.21 11.71
C ILE A 103 -12.72 -0.17 12.39
N ARG A 104 -13.17 -1.33 12.87
CA ARG A 104 -14.48 -1.50 13.48
C ARG A 104 -14.43 -2.10 14.87
N THR A 105 -13.37 -2.83 15.20
CA THR A 105 -13.20 -3.44 16.53
C THR A 105 -12.19 -2.66 17.38
N GLY A 106 -12.35 -2.71 18.71
CA GLY A 106 -11.38 -2.12 19.63
C GLY A 106 -9.98 -2.76 19.51
N ASN A 107 -9.91 -4.04 19.14
CA ASN A 107 -8.64 -4.73 18.89
C ASN A 107 -7.93 -4.18 17.65
N ASP A 108 -8.66 -3.95 16.55
CA ASP A 108 -8.09 -3.34 15.34
C ASP A 108 -7.63 -1.90 15.61
N ALA A 109 -8.43 -1.13 16.37
CA ALA A 109 -8.07 0.23 16.75
C ALA A 109 -6.80 0.25 17.61
N LYS A 110 -6.71 -0.64 18.61
CA LYS A 110 -5.52 -0.78 19.46
C LYS A 110 -4.29 -1.20 18.64
N ALA A 111 -4.44 -2.15 17.73
CA ALA A 111 -3.37 -2.56 16.82
C ALA A 111 -2.91 -1.43 15.91
N LEU A 112 -3.84 -0.61 15.38
CA LEU A 112 -3.51 0.58 14.60
C LEU A 112 -2.71 1.58 15.45
N VAL A 113 -3.19 1.91 16.66
CA VAL A 113 -2.52 2.87 17.53
C VAL A 113 -1.09 2.41 17.83
N TYR A 114 -0.88 1.15 18.20
CA TYR A 114 0.48 0.63 18.39
C TYR A 114 1.32 0.72 17.13
N HIS A 115 0.75 0.44 15.96
CA HIS A 115 1.48 0.53 14.70
C HIS A 115 1.90 1.96 14.37
N ILE A 116 1.00 2.93 14.54
CA ILE A 116 1.28 4.35 14.33
C ILE A 116 2.33 4.82 15.33
N THR A 117 2.15 4.50 16.61
CA THR A 117 3.10 4.88 17.67
C THR A 117 4.48 4.32 17.37
N ASP A 118 4.61 3.01 17.13
CA ASP A 118 5.88 2.36 16.77
C ASP A 118 6.56 3.08 15.60
N TYR A 119 5.80 3.43 14.56
CA TYR A 119 6.32 4.13 13.40
C TYR A 119 6.78 5.56 13.71
N VAL A 120 5.97 6.35 14.44
CA VAL A 120 6.29 7.73 14.81
C VAL A 120 7.51 7.77 15.74
N THR A 121 7.54 6.87 16.74
CA THR A 121 8.66 6.76 17.69
C THR A 121 9.93 6.18 17.08
N LYS A 122 9.84 5.53 15.92
CA LYS A 122 11.02 5.03 15.20
C LYS A 122 11.97 6.14 14.75
N SER A 123 11.44 7.35 14.57
CA SER A 123 12.14 8.54 14.08
C SER A 123 12.76 9.41 15.18
N SER A 124 12.55 9.13 16.46
CA SER A 124 13.03 9.98 17.56
C SER A 124 14.43 9.65 18.09
N LEU A 125 15.20 8.79 17.41
CA LEU A 125 16.64 8.68 17.65
C LEU A 125 17.39 9.13 16.41
N ALA A 126 17.41 10.44 16.18
CA ALA A 126 18.52 11.00 15.45
C ALA A 126 19.76 10.86 16.36
N PHE A 127 20.77 10.14 15.88
CA PHE A 127 21.97 9.78 16.66
C PHE A 127 22.68 10.98 17.34
N TYR A 128 22.45 12.22 16.88
CA TYR A 128 23.04 13.41 17.47
C TYR A 128 22.43 13.77 18.84
N ASP A 129 21.14 13.47 19.09
CA ASP A 129 20.48 13.77 20.36
C ASP A 129 20.86 12.76 21.47
N MET A 130 21.31 11.57 21.11
CA MET A 130 21.71 10.52 22.06
C MET A 130 23.07 10.79 22.73
N PHE A 131 23.97 11.49 22.04
CA PHE A 131 25.28 11.86 22.60
C PHE A 131 25.21 13.00 23.63
N ALA A 132 24.20 13.86 23.57
CA ALA A 132 24.03 14.96 24.52
C ALA A 132 23.45 14.52 25.88
N LEU A 133 22.99 13.27 25.98
CA LEU A 133 22.42 12.67 27.19
C LEU A 133 23.39 11.71 27.92
N VAL A 134 24.64 11.62 27.46
CA VAL A 134 25.75 10.90 28.12
C VAL A 134 26.75 11.90 28.70
#